data_AF-A0A1F3KN64-F1
#
_entry.id   AF-A0A1F3KN64-F1
#
_cell.length_a   1.000
_cell.length_b   1.000
_cell.length_c   1.000
_cell.angle_alpha   90.00
_cell.angle_beta   90.00
_cell.angle_gamma   90.00
#
_symmetry.space_group_name_H-M   'P 1'
#
loop_
_entity.id
_entity.type
_entity.pdbx_description
1 polymer ?
#
loop_
_entity_poly.entity_id
_entity_poly.type
_entity_poly.pdbx_seq_one_letter_code
_entity_poly.pdbx_strand_id
1 'polypeptide(L)'
;MIHPLYNLLPELEPDEMAYAQSVTIDFSDGDLQQFANMYRYRRKDTQVILLTCLLGFFGVAGVHRFLINQVGMGVLYFLTGGLCLIGTIVDLVNHRALAFEYNQQKMHEVVSIMKGIYR
;
A
#
# COMPACT_ATOMS: atom_id res chain seq x y z
N MET A 1 -21.47 -16.00 0.03
CA MET A 1 -20.32 -16.77 -0.49
C MET A 1 -19.07 -16.01 -0.06
N ILE A 2 -18.18 -16.61 0.72
CA ILE A 2 -16.90 -15.97 1.06
C ILE A 2 -16.14 -15.83 -0.26
N HIS A 3 -15.78 -14.61 -0.64
CA HIS A 3 -15.06 -14.35 -1.89
C HIS A 3 -13.72 -15.11 -1.85
N PRO A 4 -13.34 -15.89 -2.88
CA PRO A 4 -12.16 -16.76 -2.86
C PRO A 4 -10.85 -16.02 -2.57
N LEU A 5 -10.84 -14.70 -2.82
CA LEU A 5 -9.73 -13.80 -2.52
C LEU A 5 -9.29 -13.82 -1.05
N TYR A 6 -10.19 -14.07 -0.09
CA TYR A 6 -9.80 -14.17 1.33
C TYR A 6 -8.80 -15.31 1.57
N ASN A 7 -8.97 -16.43 0.87
CA ASN A 7 -8.05 -17.57 0.97
C ASN A 7 -6.73 -17.31 0.24
N LEU A 8 -6.77 -16.46 -0.80
CA LEU A 8 -5.60 -16.14 -1.61
C LEU A 8 -4.71 -15.08 -0.98
N LEU A 9 -5.29 -14.12 -0.24
CA LEU A 9 -4.59 -12.99 0.37
C LEU A 9 -5.07 -12.75 1.83
N PRO A 10 -4.93 -13.74 2.73
CA PRO A 10 -5.38 -13.60 4.12
C PRO A 10 -4.67 -12.49 4.90
N GLU A 11 -3.52 -12.02 4.41
CA GLU A 11 -2.69 -10.97 5.02
C GLU A 11 -3.16 -9.53 4.73
N LEU A 12 -4.27 -9.32 4.03
CA LEU A 12 -4.79 -7.98 3.74
C LEU A 12 -5.46 -7.37 4.97
N GLU A 13 -5.27 -6.06 5.15
CA GLU A 13 -6.07 -5.31 6.11
C GLU A 13 -7.55 -5.28 5.66
N PRO A 14 -8.53 -5.14 6.58
CA PRO A 14 -9.95 -5.21 6.25
C PRO A 14 -10.37 -4.25 5.12
N ASP A 15 -9.89 -3.02 5.15
CA ASP A 15 -10.19 -1.99 4.15
C ASP A 15 -9.56 -2.33 2.79
N GLU A 16 -8.32 -2.87 2.81
CA GLU A 16 -7.61 -3.35 1.63
C GLU A 16 -8.31 -4.55 0.99
N MET A 17 -8.81 -5.48 1.80
CA MET A 17 -9.58 -6.63 1.35
C MET A 17 -10.92 -6.23 0.73
N ALA A 18 -11.67 -5.34 1.38
CA ALA A 18 -12.94 -4.85 0.87
C ALA A 18 -12.77 -4.16 -0.49
N TYR A 19 -11.73 -3.33 -0.60
CA TYR A 19 -11.38 -2.68 -1.85
C TYR A 19 -10.94 -3.69 -2.93
N ALA A 20 -10.07 -4.64 -2.60
CA ALA A 20 -9.62 -5.66 -3.54
C ALA A 20 -10.80 -6.47 -4.11
N GLN A 21 -11.76 -6.85 -3.27
CA GLN A 21 -12.99 -7.54 -3.71
C GLN A 21 -13.81 -6.69 -4.70
N SER A 22 -13.91 -5.38 -4.45
CA SER A 22 -14.65 -4.47 -5.33
C SER A 22 -14.05 -4.37 -6.74
N VAL A 23 -12.71 -4.42 -6.86
CA VAL A 23 -12.03 -4.29 -8.16
C VAL A 23 -11.88 -5.61 -8.90
N THR A 24 -12.01 -6.75 -8.19
CA THR A 24 -11.95 -8.10 -8.75
C THR A 24 -13.30 -8.79 -8.84
N ILE A 25 -14.42 -8.07 -8.72
CA ILE A 25 -15.76 -8.68 -8.68
C ILE A 25 -16.09 -9.50 -9.94
N ASP A 26 -15.55 -9.12 -11.09
CA ASP A 26 -15.77 -9.78 -12.39
C ASP A 26 -14.69 -10.80 -12.76
N PHE A 27 -13.75 -11.10 -11.84
CA PHE A 27 -12.62 -11.98 -12.14
C PHE A 27 -12.99 -13.45 -11.98
N SER A 28 -12.52 -14.30 -12.90
CA SER A 28 -12.61 -15.76 -12.72
C SER A 28 -11.67 -16.24 -11.62
N ASP A 29 -11.85 -17.47 -11.11
CA ASP A 29 -10.95 -18.05 -10.11
C ASP A 29 -9.48 -18.06 -10.56
N GLY A 30 -9.24 -18.26 -11.87
CA GLY A 30 -7.90 -18.20 -12.46
C GLY A 30 -7.33 -16.78 -12.46
N ASP A 31 -8.16 -15.79 -12.79
CA ASP A 31 -7.77 -14.38 -12.73
C ASP A 31 -7.50 -13.93 -11.30
N LEU A 32 -8.27 -14.40 -10.33
CA LEU A 32 -8.05 -14.11 -8.91
C LEU A 32 -6.69 -14.64 -8.41
N GLN A 33 -6.28 -15.83 -8.85
CA GLN A 33 -4.95 -16.36 -8.51
C GLN A 33 -3.84 -15.53 -9.15
N GLN A 34 -3.98 -15.15 -10.43
CA GLN A 34 -3.00 -14.30 -11.10
C GLN A 34 -2.91 -12.92 -10.43
N PHE A 35 -4.06 -12.31 -10.15
CA PHE A 35 -4.16 -11.06 -9.41
C PHE A 35 -3.45 -11.16 -8.07
N ALA A 36 -3.76 -12.18 -7.27
CA ALA A 36 -3.16 -12.37 -5.95
C ALA A 36 -1.63 -12.49 -6.03
N ASN A 37 -1.12 -13.27 -6.99
CA ASN A 37 0.33 -13.43 -7.18
C ASN A 37 1.02 -12.13 -7.58
N MET A 38 0.45 -11.38 -8.52
CA MET A 38 1.01 -10.11 -8.97
C MET A 38 0.92 -9.03 -7.88
N TYR A 39 -0.20 -8.99 -7.18
CA TYR A 39 -0.49 -7.98 -6.18
C TYR A 39 0.35 -8.14 -4.92
N ARG A 40 0.49 -9.38 -4.42
CA ARG A 40 1.29 -9.70 -3.23
C ARG A 40 2.71 -9.16 -3.29
N TYR A 41 3.34 -9.19 -4.47
CA TYR A 41 4.70 -8.69 -4.64
C TYR A 41 4.80 -7.15 -4.69
N ARG A 42 3.72 -6.48 -5.12
CA ARG A 42 3.72 -5.02 -5.35
C ARG A 42 3.23 -4.23 -4.15
N ARG A 43 2.37 -4.81 -3.31
CA ARG A 43 1.87 -4.17 -2.10
C ARG A 43 2.99 -3.91 -1.09
N LYS A 44 2.75 -2.98 -0.19
CA LYS A 44 3.60 -2.72 0.97
C LYS A 44 2.86 -3.14 2.23
N ASP A 45 3.60 -3.78 3.12
CA ASP A 45 3.12 -4.16 4.43
C ASP A 45 3.03 -2.91 5.32
N THR A 46 1.89 -2.73 5.97
CA THR A 46 1.60 -1.62 6.87
C THR A 46 2.59 -1.54 8.04
N GLN A 47 3.10 -2.68 8.52
CA GLN A 47 4.13 -2.75 9.55
C GLN A 47 5.48 -2.22 9.07
N VAL A 48 5.83 -2.43 7.79
CA VAL A 48 7.07 -1.90 7.21
C VAL A 48 7.01 -0.37 7.15
N ILE A 49 5.85 0.19 6.78
CA ILE A 49 5.61 1.64 6.77
C ILE A 49 5.69 2.20 8.20
N LEU A 50 5.08 1.52 9.17
CA LEU A 50 5.18 1.90 10.59
C LEU A 50 6.63 1.90 11.08
N LEU A 51 7.38 0.82 10.82
CA LEU A 51 8.77 0.69 11.26
C LEU A 51 9.65 1.78 10.65
N THR A 52 9.47 2.08 9.36
CA THR A 52 10.23 3.13 8.68
C THR A 52 9.85 4.53 9.15
N CYS A 53 8.58 4.74 9.55
CA CYS A 53 8.16 5.96 10.23
C CYS A 53 8.84 6.12 11.60
N LEU A 54 8.96 5.04 12.37
CA LEU A 54 9.68 5.03 13.66
C LEU A 54 11.17 5.34 13.49
N LEU A 55 11.82 4.78 12.46
CA LEU A 55 13.21 5.10 12.13
C LEU A 55 13.39 6.58 11.75
N GLY A 56 12.34 7.23 11.23
CA GLY A 56 12.31 8.66 10.96
C GLY A 56 12.59 9.54 12.20
N PHE A 57 12.29 9.06 13.42
CA PHE A 57 12.62 9.78 14.66
C PHE A 57 14.11 9.73 15.03
N PHE A 58 14.88 8.79 14.48
CA PHE A 58 16.32 8.60 14.77
C PHE A 58 17.24 9.30 13.76
N GLY A 59 16.75 10.36 13.10
CA GLY A 59 17.56 11.24 12.24
C GLY A 59 17.40 11.01 10.74
N VAL A 60 16.54 10.08 10.30
CA VAL A 60 16.26 9.83 8.87
C VAL A 60 14.82 10.17 8.52
N ALA A 61 14.40 11.38 8.86
CA ALA A 61 13.03 11.84 8.63
C ALA A 61 12.67 11.85 7.13
N GLY A 62 11.47 11.36 6.79
CA GLY A 62 10.94 11.39 5.43
C GLY A 62 11.18 10.12 4.59
N VAL A 63 11.98 9.15 5.05
CA VAL A 63 12.25 7.89 4.30
C VAL A 63 10.98 7.10 4.00
N HIS A 64 10.05 7.04 4.94
CA HIS A 64 8.76 6.37 4.79
C HIS A 64 7.93 6.95 3.62
N ARG A 65 8.00 8.27 3.37
CA ARG A 65 7.33 8.92 2.22
C ARG A 65 7.94 8.51 0.88
N PHE A 66 9.26 8.29 0.82
CA PHE A 66 9.90 7.77 -0.39
C PHE A 66 9.49 6.32 -0.69
N LEU A 67 9.26 5.49 0.33
CA LEU A 67 8.81 4.10 0.16
C LEU A 67 7.42 3.99 -0.46
N ILE A 68 6.56 4.98 -0.23
CA ILE A 68 5.21 5.07 -0.81
C ILE A 68 5.17 5.95 -2.08
N ASN A 69 6.31 6.15 -2.75
CA ASN A 69 6.47 6.97 -3.96
C ASN A 69 6.03 8.44 -3.83
N GLN A 70 5.91 8.96 -2.62
CA GLN A 70 5.58 10.37 -2.37
C GLN A 70 6.86 11.20 -2.26
N VAL A 71 7.61 11.26 -3.37
CA VAL A 71 8.94 11.88 -3.45
C VAL A 71 8.91 13.34 -2.99
N GLY A 72 7.91 14.12 -3.41
CA GLY A 72 7.76 15.52 -2.99
C GLY A 72 7.63 15.70 -1.48
N MET A 73 6.79 14.88 -0.84
CA MET A 73 6.62 14.88 0.62
C MET A 73 7.88 14.40 1.35
N GLY A 74 8.57 13.40 0.78
CA GLY A 74 9.84 12.91 1.31
C GLY A 74 10.92 13.99 1.32
N VAL A 75 11.08 14.74 0.23
CA VAL A 75 12.03 15.87 0.13
C VAL A 75 11.64 16.99 1.09
N LEU A 76 10.35 17.32 1.20
CA LEU A 76 9.87 18.30 2.17
C LEU A 76 10.25 17.91 3.60
N TYR A 77 9.98 16.66 3.99
CA TYR A 77 10.35 16.14 5.32
C TYR A 77 11.87 16.15 5.51
N PHE A 78 12.65 15.76 4.52
CA PHE A 78 14.10 15.77 4.62
C PHE A 78 14.67 17.19 4.86
N LEU A 79 14.19 18.19 4.10
CA LEU A 79 14.66 19.58 4.21
C LEU A 79 14.17 20.29 5.48
N THR A 80 13.10 19.80 6.11
CA THR A 80 12.49 20.40 7.30
C THR A 80 12.72 19.59 8.58
N GLY A 81 13.47 18.48 8.52
CA GLY A 81 13.69 17.59 9.66
C GLY A 81 12.44 16.83 10.12
N GLY A 82 11.59 16.42 9.19
CA GLY A 82 10.33 15.71 9.43
C GLY A 82 9.15 16.62 9.77
N LEU A 83 9.25 17.91 9.43
CA LEU A 83 8.39 19.03 9.87
C LEU A 83 8.25 19.08 11.41
N CYS A 84 9.36 19.37 12.09
CA CYS A 84 9.47 19.54 13.55
C CYS A 84 8.92 18.35 14.37
N LEU A 85 9.13 17.11 13.91
CA LEU A 85 8.60 15.86 14.51
C LEU A 85 7.08 15.68 14.44
N ILE A 86 6.30 16.76 14.34
CA ILE A 86 4.84 16.72 14.25
C ILE A 86 4.41 15.95 13.00
N GLY A 87 5.07 16.21 11.85
CA GLY A 87 4.79 15.47 10.63
C GLY A 87 4.98 13.95 10.80
N THR A 88 6.09 13.54 11.41
CA THR A 88 6.37 12.12 11.69
C THR A 88 5.35 11.51 12.65
N ILE A 89 4.85 12.25 13.64
CA ILE A 89 3.78 11.77 14.55
C ILE A 89 2.47 11.58 13.80
N VAL A 90 2.08 12.54 12.97
CA VAL A 90 0.86 12.44 12.15
C VAL A 90 0.95 11.24 11.22
N ASP A 91 2.11 10.99 10.62
CA ASP A 91 2.32 9.85 9.74
C ASP A 91 2.34 8.52 10.50
N LEU A 92 2.81 8.51 11.75
CA LEU A 92 2.75 7.34 12.60
C LEU A 92 1.31 6.97 12.96
N VAL A 93 0.43 7.94 13.21
CA VAL A 93 -1.00 7.68 13.44
C VAL A 93 -1.68 7.23 12.14
N ASN A 94 -1.32 7.86 11.01
CA ASN A 94 -1.95 7.61 9.71
C ASN A 94 -1.26 6.52 8.86
N HIS A 95 -0.31 5.77 9.42
CA HIS A 95 0.50 4.81 8.67
C HIS A 95 -0.34 3.77 7.90
N ARG A 96 -1.48 3.34 8.46
CA ARG A 96 -2.40 2.42 7.79
C ARG A 96 -3.06 3.03 6.57
N ALA A 97 -3.50 4.28 6.67
CA ALA A 97 -4.08 5.01 5.55
C ALA A 97 -3.04 5.24 4.45
N LEU A 98 -1.80 5.59 4.81
CA LEU A 98 -0.69 5.73 3.86
C LEU A 98 -0.39 4.41 3.14
N ALA A 99 -0.38 3.29 3.86
CA ALA A 99 -0.20 1.96 3.29
C ALA A 99 -1.34 1.62 2.32
N PHE A 100 -2.57 1.84 2.75
CA PHE A 100 -3.77 1.59 1.97
C PHE A 100 -3.80 2.41 0.68
N GLU A 101 -3.53 3.72 0.72
CA GLU A 101 -3.48 4.58 -0.47
C GLU A 101 -2.45 4.08 -1.50
N TYR A 102 -1.24 3.72 -1.04
CA TYR A 102 -0.21 3.15 -1.91
C TYR A 102 -0.66 1.81 -2.50
N ASN A 103 -1.23 0.94 -1.66
CA ASN A 103 -1.70 -0.39 -2.05
C ASN A 103 -2.86 -0.32 -3.05
N GLN A 104 -3.77 0.64 -2.91
CA GLN A 104 -4.83 0.91 -3.89
C GLN A 104 -4.28 1.27 -5.26
N GLN A 105 -3.25 2.14 -5.32
CA GLN A 105 -2.60 2.47 -6.58
C GLN A 105 -1.98 1.22 -7.23
N LYS A 106 -1.35 0.35 -6.43
CA LYS A 106 -0.80 -0.92 -6.93
C LYS A 106 -1.85 -1.92 -7.37
N MET A 107 -3.02 -1.98 -6.72
CA MET A 107 -4.15 -2.78 -7.19
C MET A 107 -4.64 -2.29 -8.55
N HIS A 108 -4.82 -0.98 -8.71
CA HIS A 108 -5.21 -0.40 -10.00
C HIS A 108 -4.20 -0.70 -11.11
N GLU A 109 -2.89 -0.58 -10.83
CA GLU A 109 -1.84 -0.98 -11.77
C GLU A 109 -1.99 -2.45 -12.18
N VAL A 110 -2.12 -3.37 -11.23
CA VAL A 110 -2.26 -4.81 -11.51
C VAL A 110 -3.52 -5.10 -12.32
N VAL A 111 -4.66 -4.54 -11.92
CA VAL A 111 -5.94 -4.70 -12.65
C VAL A 111 -5.84 -4.15 -14.06
N SER A 112 -5.19 -3.00 -14.25
CA SER A 112 -4.98 -2.40 -15.58
C SER A 112 -4.10 -3.27 -16.47
N ILE A 113 -3.04 -3.87 -15.91
CA ILE A 113 -2.17 -4.80 -16.63
C ILE A 113 -2.95 -6.04 -17.06
N MET A 114 -3.69 -6.65 -16.14
CA MET A 114 -4.49 -7.85 -16.45
C MET A 114 -5.55 -7.56 -17.52
N LYS A 115 -6.31 -6.46 -17.37
CA LYS A 115 -7.31 -6.05 -18.37
C LYS A 115 -6.69 -5.69 -19.72
N GLY A 116 -5.45 -5.18 -19.73
CA GLY A 116 -4.70 -4.90 -20.94
C GLY A 116 -4.15 -6.16 -21.64
N ILE A 117 -3.84 -7.21 -20.87
CA ILE A 117 -3.38 -8.51 -21.40
C ILE A 117 -4.51 -9.27 -22.12
N TYR A 118 -5.75 -9.11 -21.65
CA TYR A 118 -6.93 -9.80 -22.21
C TYR A 118 -7.70 -8.98 -23.29
N ARG A 119 -7.10 -7.90 -23.81
CA ARG A 119 -7.66 -7.14 -24.94
C ARG A 119 -7.25 -7.69 -26.29
#